data_AF-A0A7C2QKW2-F1
#
_entry.id   AF-A0A7C2QKW2-F1
#
_cell.length_a   1.000
_cell.length_b   1.000
_cell.length_c   1.000
_cell.angle_alpha   90.00
_cell.angle_beta   90.00
_cell.angle_gamma   90.00
#
_symmetry.space_group_name_H-M   'P 1'
#
loop_
_entity.id
_entity.type
_entity.pdbx_description
1 polymer ?
#
loop_
_entity_poly.entity_id
_entity_poly.type
_entity_poly.pdbx_seq_one_letter_code
_entity_poly.pdbx_strand_id
1 'polypeptide(L)' 'DIPVIGLPVSSGYGFHGKGETALFSMLQSCSPGLSVVNIDNGFGAGVFAALIANRVEKFRKESGLQ' A
#
# COMPACT_ATOMS: atom_id res chain seq x y z
N ASP A 1 0.33 11.09 10.42
CA ASP A 1 -0.33 10.96 9.12
C ASP A 1 -0.94 9.57 8.97
N ILE A 2 -1.72 9.31 7.92
CA ILE A 2 -2.38 8.02 7.64
C ILE A 2 -1.52 7.21 6.65
N PRO A 3 -1.13 5.96 6.97
CA PRO A 3 -0.41 5.12 6.02
C PRO A 3 -1.30 4.73 4.83
N VAL A 4 -0.75 4.78 3.62
CA VAL A 4 -1.44 4.46 2.37
C VAL A 4 -0.76 3.29 1.68
N ILE A 5 -1.54 2.33 1.20
CA ILE A 5 -1.05 1.19 0.42
C ILE A 5 -1.50 1.37 -1.03
N GLY A 6 -0.54 1.60 -1.93
CA GLY A 6 -0.78 1.71 -3.36
C GLY A 6 -0.77 0.33 -4.02
N LEU A 7 -1.91 -0.09 -4.56
CA LEU A 7 -2.06 -1.30 -5.37
C LEU A 7 -2.26 -0.90 -6.84
N PRO A 8 -1.21 -0.94 -7.67
CA PRO A 8 -1.37 -0.76 -9.10
C PRO A 8 -2.12 -1.97 -9.68
N VAL A 9 -3.06 -1.71 -10.58
CA VAL A 9 -3.84 -2.76 -11.25
C VAL A 9 -3.45 -2.86 -12.72
N SER A 10 -3.47 -4.06 -13.29
CA SER A 10 -3.12 -4.27 -14.70
C SER A 10 -4.20 -3.82 -15.67
N SER A 11 -5.36 -3.39 -15.17
CA SER A 11 -6.42 -2.80 -15.98
C SER A 11 -6.04 -1.39 -16.41
N GLY A 12 -5.77 -1.21 -17.70
CA GLY A 12 -5.46 0.08 -18.31
C GLY A 12 -5.37 -0.02 -19.82
N TYR A 13 -5.30 1.13 -20.49
CA TYR A 13 -5.14 1.22 -21.95
C TYR A 13 -3.97 2.14 -22.30
N GLY A 14 -3.44 1.99 -23.51
CA GLY A 14 -2.31 2.77 -24.00
C GLY A 14 -0.94 2.17 -23.63
N PHE A 15 0.11 2.99 -23.79
CA PHE A 15 1.48 2.60 -23.47
C PHE A 15 1.62 2.30 -21.97
N HIS A 16 2.34 1.24 -21.60
CA HIS A 16 2.44 0.76 -20.21
C HIS A 16 1.07 0.40 -19.59
N GLY A 17 0.08 0.00 -20.42
CA GLY A 17 -1.31 -0.27 -20.03
C GLY A 17 -1.53 -1.49 -19.13
N LYS A 18 -0.51 -2.33 -18.89
CA LYS A 18 -0.57 -3.48 -17.98
C LYS A 18 -0.28 -3.09 -16.52
N GLY A 19 -0.64 -1.87 -16.11
CA GLY A 19 -0.42 -1.36 -14.75
C GLY A 19 0.95 -0.73 -14.50
N GLU A 20 1.84 -0.73 -15.49
CA GLU A 20 3.18 -0.13 -15.40
C GLU A 20 3.10 1.40 -15.23
N THR A 21 2.18 2.08 -15.94
CA THR A 21 1.96 3.52 -15.75
C THR A 21 1.54 3.83 -14.31
N ALA A 22 0.62 3.03 -13.76
CA ALA A 22 0.15 3.20 -12.38
C ALA A 22 1.30 2.93 -11.39
N LEU A 23 2.06 1.85 -11.58
CA LEU A 23 3.20 1.50 -10.73
C LEU A 23 4.26 2.61 -10.71
N PHE A 24 4.71 3.07 -11.88
CA PHE A 24 5.72 4.13 -11.95
C PHE A 24 5.20 5.46 -11.40
N SER A 25 3.94 5.82 -11.65
CA SER A 25 3.35 7.03 -11.10
C SER A 25 3.29 6.98 -9.56
N MET A 26 2.89 5.85 -8.97
CA MET A 26 2.90 5.66 -7.52
C MET A 26 4.31 5.76 -6.94
N LEU A 27 5.31 5.12 -7.55
CA LEU A 27 6.70 5.16 -7.09
C LEU A 27 7.34 6.55 -7.21
N GLN A 28 6.99 7.32 -8.25
CA GLN A 28 7.52 8.67 -8.45
C GLN A 28 6.84 9.75 -7.60
N SER A 29 5.74 9.42 -6.90
CA SER A 29 5.00 10.40 -6.10
C SER A 29 5.78 10.98 -4.92
N CYS A 30 6.82 10.29 -4.45
CA CYS A 30 7.61 10.65 -3.26
C CYS A 30 6.77 10.97 -2.01
N SER A 31 5.53 10.48 -1.95
CA SER A 31 4.60 10.77 -0.85
C SER A 31 5.00 9.97 0.40
N PRO A 32 5.29 10.63 1.55
CA PRO A 32 5.67 9.92 2.76
C PRO A 32 4.49 9.07 3.27
N GLY A 33 4.78 7.84 3.68
CA GLY A 33 3.75 6.91 4.17
C GLY A 33 3.03 6.11 3.08
N LEU A 34 3.40 6.29 1.80
CA LEU A 34 2.96 5.41 0.70
C LEU A 34 3.82 4.15 0.64
N SER A 35 3.19 2.98 0.70
CA SER A 35 3.82 1.68 0.39
C SER A 35 3.20 1.12 -0.88
N VAL A 36 4.01 0.86 -1.90
CA VAL A 36 3.54 0.34 -3.19
C VAL A 36 3.79 -1.17 -3.25
N VAL A 37 2.78 -1.94 -3.66
CA VAL A 37 2.89 -3.39 -3.88
C VAL A 37 2.98 -3.74 -5.36
N ASN A 38 3.29 -5.00 -5.67
CA ASN A 38 3.31 -5.50 -7.05
C ASN A 38 1.93 -5.30 -7.74
N ILE A 39 1.96 -5.19 -9.06
CA ILE A 39 0.75 -5.09 -9.89
C ILE A 39 -0.19 -6.28 -9.59
N ASP A 40 -1.47 -5.96 -9.38
CA ASP A 40 -2.55 -6.88 -9.01
C ASP A 40 -2.34 -7.68 -7.70
N ASN A 41 -1.31 -7.38 -6.91
CA ASN A 41 -1.04 -8.07 -5.66
C ASN A 41 -1.93 -7.56 -4.51
N GLY A 42 -3.25 -7.72 -4.66
CA GLY A 42 -4.24 -7.36 -3.65
C GLY A 42 -4.09 -8.16 -2.35
N PHE A 43 -3.65 -9.42 -2.45
CA PHE A 43 -3.33 -10.24 -1.29
C PHE A 43 -2.19 -9.62 -0.47
N GLY A 44 -1.07 -9.24 -1.11
CA GLY A 44 0.05 -8.58 -0.47
C GLY A 44 -0.34 -7.25 0.17
N ALA A 45 -1.20 -6.46 -0.49
CA ALA A 45 -1.74 -5.23 0.08
C ALA A 45 -2.55 -5.50 1.35
N GLY A 46 -3.42 -6.50 1.35
CA GLY A 46 -4.21 -6.90 2.52
C GLY A 46 -3.35 -7.39 3.68
N VAL A 47 -2.36 -8.24 3.40
CA VAL A 47 -1.39 -8.71 4.40
C VAL A 47 -0.64 -7.52 5.01
N PHE A 48 -0.17 -6.58 4.19
CA PHE A 48 0.54 -5.39 4.68
C PHE A 48 -0.36 -4.51 5.55
N ALA A 49 -1.62 -4.32 5.17
CA ALA A 49 -2.61 -3.62 5.99
C ALA A 49 -2.80 -4.28 7.37
N ALA A 50 -2.93 -5.61 7.40
CA ALA A 50 -3.07 -6.36 8.64
C ALA A 50 -1.82 -6.23 9.54
N LEU A 51 -0.61 -6.24 8.95
CA LEU A 51 0.62 -6.02 9.71
C LEU A 51 0.66 -4.63 10.37
N ILE A 52 0.24 -3.58 9.65
CA ILE A 52 0.11 -2.23 10.21
C ILE A 52 -0.90 -2.24 11.36
N ALA A 53 -2.10 -2.79 11.15
CA ALA A 53 -3.15 -2.83 12.16
C ALA A 53 -2.70 -3.56 13.44
N ASN A 54 -2.07 -4.74 13.29
CA ASN A 54 -1.53 -5.51 14.41
C ASN A 54 -0.43 -4.75 15.15
N ARG A 55 0.42 -4.00 14.44
CA ARG A 55 1.45 -3.18 15.07
C ARG A 55 0.85 -2.06 15.92
N VAL A 56 -0.21 -1.40 15.42
CA VAL A 56 -0.95 -0.36 16.16
C VAL A 56 -1.64 -0.97 17.38
N GLU A 57 -2.27 -2.13 17.24
CA GLU A 57 -2.94 -2.83 18.34
C GLU A 57 -1.96 -3.20 19.45
N LYS A 58 -0.80 -3.75 19.10
CA LYS A 58 0.27 -4.06 20.05
C LYS A 58 0.73 -2.82 20.80
N PHE A 59 0.93 -1.70 20.10
CA PHE A 59 1.31 -0.44 20.73
C PHE A 59 0.24 0.06 21.71
N ARG A 60 -1.05 -0.02 21.36
CA ARG A 60 -2.16 0.36 22.26
C ARG A 60 -2.18 -0.47 23.54
N LYS A 61 -1.96 -1.79 23.44
CA LYS A 61 -1.83 -2.69 24.60
C LYS A 61 -0.67 -2.30 25.50
N GLU A 62 0.51 -2.10 24.92
CA GLU A 62 1.73 -1.75 25.67
C GLU A 62 1.64 -0.37 26.34
N SER A 63 0.92 0.57 25.73
CA SER A 63 0.73 1.92 26.26
C SER A 63 -0.47 2.06 27.22
N GLY A 64 -1.21 0.98 27.50
CA GLY A 64 -2.40 1.02 28.34
C GLY A 64 -3.56 1.84 27.76
N LEU A 65 -3.54 2.12 26.46
CA LEU A 65 -4.51 2.95 25.72
C LEU A 65 -5.71 2.13 25.20
N GLN A 66 -6.12 1.09 25.93
CA GLN A 66 -7.27 0.24 25.56
C GLN A 66 -8.56 0.70 26.21
#